data_AF-A0A1X2HU41-F1
#
_entry.id   AF-A0A1X2HU41-F1
#
_cell.length_a   1.000
_cell.length_b   1.000
_cell.length_c   1.000
_cell.angle_alpha   90.00
_cell.angle_beta   90.00
_cell.angle_gamma   90.00
#
_symmetry.space_group_name_H-M   'P 1'
#
loop_
_entity.id
_entity.type
_entity.pdbx_description
1 polymer ?
#
loop_
_entity_poly.entity_id
_entity_poly.type
_entity_poly.pdbx_seq_one_letter_code
_entity_poly.pdbx_strand_id
1 'polypeptide(L)'
;MSSSVASSPGAARILSVPAPPTPNSADEQQHPPTAAHKGNTIAKAKRKRITPQQFERLMEVFDQTDTPSTEIREKLADELGMTKREVQVWFQNRRAKM
;
A
#
# COMPACT_ATOMS: atom_id res chain seq x y z
N MET A 1 -59.44 31.95 -4.40
CA MET A 1 -59.77 30.55 -4.02
C MET A 1 -58.48 29.89 -3.55
N SER A 2 -58.49 29.24 -2.38
CA SER A 2 -57.47 28.33 -1.80
C SER A 2 -55.99 28.81 -1.77
N SER A 3 -55.36 28.99 -0.59
CA SER A 3 -54.74 27.95 0.28
C SER A 3 -53.53 27.25 -0.41
N SER A 4 -52.41 26.85 0.20
CA SER A 4 -51.85 26.87 1.58
C SER A 4 -50.39 26.36 1.48
N VAL A 5 -49.44 26.43 2.43
CA VAL A 5 -49.29 27.01 3.79
C VAL A 5 -47.77 27.08 4.09
N ALA A 6 -47.31 27.83 5.11
CA ALA A 6 -45.90 27.91 5.51
C ALA A 6 -45.37 26.65 6.24
N SER A 7 -44.04 26.47 6.27
CA SER A 7 -43.34 25.90 7.44
C SER A 7 -41.85 26.26 7.48
N SER A 8 -41.36 26.44 8.71
CA SER A 8 -40.08 27.02 9.13
C SER A 8 -38.94 25.97 9.26
N PRO A 9 -37.67 26.38 9.45
CA PRO A 9 -36.52 25.46 9.41
C PRO A 9 -36.38 24.57 10.65
N GLY A 10 -35.83 23.36 10.46
CA GLY A 10 -35.72 22.33 11.48
C GLY A 10 -34.29 21.87 11.78
N ALA A 11 -33.75 22.34 12.91
CA ALA A 11 -32.80 21.70 13.83
C ALA A 11 -31.69 20.76 13.29
N ALA A 12 -30.44 21.14 13.54
CA ALA A 12 -29.32 20.21 13.63
C ALA A 12 -29.51 19.20 14.77
N ARG A 13 -29.16 17.91 14.57
CA ARG A 13 -28.98 16.97 15.70
C ARG A 13 -28.14 15.72 15.40
N ILE A 14 -27.01 15.67 16.11
CA ILE A 14 -26.29 14.53 16.74
C ILE A 14 -25.79 13.33 15.91
N LEU A 15 -24.57 12.91 16.27
CA LEU A 15 -23.96 11.63 15.92
C LEU A 15 -24.82 10.46 16.45
N SER A 16 -25.18 9.51 15.59
CA SER A 16 -25.59 8.17 16.01
C SER A 16 -24.51 7.16 15.64
N VAL A 17 -23.62 6.93 16.60
CA VAL A 17 -22.77 5.72 16.63
C VAL A 17 -23.70 4.51 16.75
N PRO A 18 -23.61 3.48 15.89
CA PRO A 18 -24.29 2.22 16.16
C PRO A 18 -23.64 1.57 17.39
N ALA A 19 -24.43 1.35 18.45
CA ALA A 19 -23.96 0.75 19.68
C ALA A 19 -23.46 -0.69 19.45
N PRO A 20 -22.42 -1.15 20.19
CA PRO A 20 -22.02 -2.55 20.15
C PRO A 20 -23.14 -3.43 20.74
N PRO A 21 -23.37 -4.66 20.20
CA PRO A 21 -24.30 -5.59 20.80
C PRO A 21 -23.81 -6.01 22.19
N THR A 22 -24.71 -5.95 23.17
CA THR A 22 -24.47 -6.46 24.53
C THR A 22 -24.22 -7.97 24.51
N PRO A 23 -23.26 -8.51 25.28
CA PRO A 23 -23.07 -9.95 25.40
C PRO A 23 -24.22 -10.55 26.23
N ASN A 24 -25.15 -11.22 25.56
CA ASN A 24 -26.16 -12.02 26.25
C ASN A 24 -25.57 -13.41 26.52
N SER A 25 -25.33 -13.75 27.79
CA SER A 25 -24.77 -15.05 28.17
C SER A 25 -25.74 -16.19 27.91
N ALA A 26 -25.39 -17.09 26.97
CA ALA A 26 -25.92 -18.45 26.91
C ALA A 26 -24.97 -19.37 26.09
N ASP A 27 -24.62 -20.51 26.69
CA ASP A 27 -24.19 -21.77 26.05
C ASP A 27 -23.00 -21.79 25.04
N GLU A 28 -21.80 -21.87 25.62
CA GLU A 28 -20.90 -23.03 25.48
C GLU A 28 -20.89 -23.84 24.16
N GLN A 29 -20.05 -23.46 23.19
CA GLN A 29 -19.43 -24.44 22.30
C GLN A 29 -17.99 -24.04 21.90
N GLN A 30 -17.16 -25.03 21.57
CA GLN A 30 -15.70 -24.95 21.64
C GLN A 30 -15.04 -24.32 20.40
N HIS A 31 -14.19 -23.30 20.60
CA HIS A 31 -13.25 -22.82 19.59
C HIS A 31 -11.88 -22.51 20.25
N PRO A 32 -10.76 -23.09 19.81
CA PRO A 32 -9.45 -22.87 20.43
C PRO A 32 -8.87 -21.47 20.09
N PRO A 33 -7.95 -20.94 20.92
CA PRO A 33 -7.48 -19.56 20.80
C PRO A 33 -6.34 -19.39 19.77
N THR A 34 -6.06 -18.12 19.47
CA THR A 34 -4.90 -17.59 18.74
C THR A 34 -4.83 -17.80 17.21
N ALA A 35 -5.08 -16.71 16.48
CA ALA A 35 -4.52 -16.49 15.15
C ALA A 35 -4.22 -15.00 14.91
N ALA A 36 -3.20 -14.52 15.64
CA ALA A 36 -2.37 -13.35 15.35
C ALA A 36 -2.98 -12.19 14.53
N HIS A 37 -3.13 -11.05 15.21
CA HIS A 37 -3.09 -9.72 14.59
C HIS A 37 -1.85 -9.61 13.68
N LYS A 38 -1.99 -9.89 12.38
CA LYS A 38 -0.99 -9.51 11.36
C LYS A 38 -1.11 -8.00 11.10
N GLY A 39 -0.76 -7.22 12.11
CA GLY A 39 -0.24 -5.88 11.90
C GLY A 39 1.09 -6.01 11.16
N ASN A 40 1.03 -6.26 9.85
CA ASN A 40 2.20 -6.20 9.00
C ASN A 40 2.56 -4.72 8.85
N THR A 41 3.20 -4.19 9.89
CA THR A 41 3.91 -2.94 9.85
C THR A 41 4.95 -3.08 8.74
N ILE A 42 4.58 -2.60 7.55
CA ILE A 42 5.52 -2.36 6.46
C ILE A 42 6.47 -1.30 7.02
N ALA A 43 7.51 -1.77 7.71
CA ALA A 43 8.67 -1.01 8.09
C ALA A 43 9.21 -0.47 6.78
N LYS A 44 8.85 0.79 6.48
CA LYS A 44 9.17 1.46 5.22
C LYS A 44 10.68 1.42 5.08
N ALA A 45 11.18 0.44 4.32
CA ALA A 45 12.60 0.20 4.14
C ALA A 45 13.23 1.53 3.78
N LYS A 46 14.10 2.02 4.67
CA LYS A 46 14.58 3.40 4.68
C LYS A 46 15.24 3.64 3.33
N ARG A 47 14.55 4.36 2.42
CA ARG A 47 14.89 4.42 0.99
C ARG A 47 16.38 4.67 0.82
N LYS A 48 17.12 3.62 0.47
CA LYS A 48 18.53 3.73 0.18
C LYS A 48 18.62 4.49 -1.13
N ARG A 49 19.30 5.64 -1.12
CA ARG A 49 19.57 6.35 -2.37
C ARG A 49 20.53 5.48 -3.18
N ILE A 50 20.15 5.21 -4.42
CA ILE A 50 21.01 4.59 -5.43
C ILE A 50 22.25 5.47 -5.57
N THR A 51 23.44 4.88 -5.49
CA THR A 51 24.70 5.59 -5.66
C THR A 51 24.94 5.90 -7.15
N PRO A 52 25.76 6.91 -7.51
CA PRO A 52 26.06 7.18 -8.93
C PRO A 52 26.66 5.96 -9.64
N GLN A 53 27.58 5.24 -9.01
CA GLN A 53 28.20 4.02 -9.57
C GLN A 53 27.18 2.87 -9.80
N GLN A 54 26.15 2.78 -8.95
CA GLN A 54 25.02 1.87 -9.20
C GLN A 54 24.11 2.37 -10.34
N PHE A 55 23.89 3.68 -10.43
CA PHE A 55 23.08 4.30 -11.49
C PHE A 55 23.72 4.12 -12.87
N GLU A 56 25.04 4.29 -12.99
CA GLU A 56 25.79 4.08 -14.25
C GLU A 56 25.60 2.66 -14.78
N ARG A 57 25.75 1.63 -13.93
CA ARG A 57 25.54 0.22 -14.31
C ARG A 57 24.11 -0.05 -14.76
N LEU A 58 23.12 0.50 -14.05
CA LEU A 58 21.70 0.40 -14.41
C LEU A 58 21.41 1.07 -15.75
N MET A 59 22.08 2.20 -16.04
CA MET A 59 21.91 2.93 -17.30
C MET A 59 22.55 2.18 -18.48
N GLU A 60 23.76 1.62 -18.35
CA GLU A 60 24.40 0.83 -19.40
C GLU A 60 23.53 -0.37 -19.85
N VAL A 61 22.80 -1.00 -18.93
CA VAL A 61 21.84 -2.07 -19.27
C VAL A 61 20.55 -1.51 -19.86
N PHE A 62 20.10 -0.33 -19.43
CA PHE A 62 18.92 0.34 -19.98
C PHE A 62 19.13 0.79 -21.44
N ASP A 63 20.31 1.32 -21.77
CA ASP A 63 20.70 1.67 -23.14
C ASP A 63 20.77 0.45 -24.08
N GLN A 64 21.02 -0.75 -23.55
CA GLN A 64 20.94 -2.01 -24.31
C GLN A 64 19.53 -2.59 -24.36
N THR A 65 18.79 -2.55 -23.25
CA THR A 65 17.44 -3.12 -23.10
C THR A 65 16.60 -2.30 -22.11
N ASP A 66 15.61 -1.56 -22.63
CA ASP A 66 14.61 -0.86 -21.80
C ASP A 66 13.76 -1.84 -20.95
N THR A 67 13.57 -3.07 -21.44
CA THR A 67 12.88 -4.16 -20.73
C THR A 67 13.86 -5.26 -20.31
N PRO A 68 14.56 -5.13 -19.16
CA PRO A 68 15.49 -6.17 -18.71
C PRO A 68 14.73 -7.43 -18.28
N SER A 69 15.12 -8.56 -18.88
CA SER A 69 14.66 -9.90 -18.46
C SER A 69 14.89 -10.14 -16.97
N THR A 70 14.18 -11.12 -16.41
CA THR A 70 14.32 -11.49 -14.99
C THR A 70 15.78 -11.72 -14.62
N GLU A 71 16.50 -12.58 -15.35
CA GLU A 71 17.93 -12.87 -15.15
C GLU A 71 18.82 -11.62 -15.10
N ILE A 72 18.58 -10.65 -15.99
CA ILE A 72 19.33 -9.38 -16.04
C ILE A 72 19.08 -8.57 -14.77
N ARG A 73 17.83 -8.53 -14.28
CA ARG A 73 17.47 -7.86 -13.01
C ARG A 73 18.03 -8.57 -11.78
N GLU A 74 18.24 -9.89 -11.84
CA GLU A 74 18.90 -10.65 -10.77
C GLU A 74 20.39 -10.33 -10.76
N LYS A 75 21.07 -10.49 -11.91
CA LYS A 75 22.49 -10.17 -12.06
C LYS A 75 22.83 -8.73 -11.64
N LEU A 76 21.99 -7.74 -12.00
CA LEU A 76 22.13 -6.35 -11.54
C LEU A 76 21.90 -6.20 -10.03
N ALA A 77 20.98 -6.96 -9.44
CA ALA A 77 20.76 -6.92 -7.99
C ALA A 77 21.98 -7.44 -7.23
N ASP A 78 22.57 -8.56 -7.70
CA ASP A 78 23.78 -9.15 -7.13
C ASP A 78 25.03 -8.28 -7.36
N GLU A 79 25.26 -7.76 -8.58
CA GLU A 79 26.39 -6.86 -8.90
C GLU A 79 26.36 -5.56 -8.08
N LEU A 80 25.17 -5.02 -7.79
CA LEU A 80 25.01 -3.71 -7.17
C LEU A 80 24.69 -3.75 -5.67
N GLY A 81 24.52 -4.94 -5.08
CA GLY A 81 24.05 -5.09 -3.70
C GLY A 81 22.66 -4.48 -3.47
N MET A 82 21.78 -4.63 -4.47
CA MET A 82 20.38 -4.17 -4.45
C MET A 82 19.41 -5.34 -4.32
N THR A 83 18.15 -5.05 -4.02
CA THR A 83 17.07 -6.02 -4.22
C THR A 83 16.58 -6.01 -5.67
N LYS A 84 16.12 -7.17 -6.16
CA LYS A 84 15.42 -7.32 -7.45
C LYS A 84 14.26 -6.31 -7.61
N ARG A 85 13.64 -5.91 -6.48
CA ARG A 85 12.57 -4.91 -6.43
C ARG A 85 13.07 -3.48 -6.61
N GLU A 86 14.21 -3.10 -6.05
CA GLU A 86 14.81 -1.78 -6.29
C GLU A 86 15.21 -1.61 -7.76
N VAL A 87 15.85 -2.62 -8.35
CA VAL A 87 16.15 -2.65 -9.81
C VAL A 87 14.85 -2.50 -10.61
N GLN A 88 13.82 -3.31 -10.33
CA GLN A 88 12.54 -3.23 -11.03
C GLN A 88 11.87 -1.84 -10.90
N VAL A 89 11.90 -1.22 -9.71
CA VAL A 89 11.34 0.12 -9.48
C VAL A 89 12.16 1.20 -10.19
N TRP A 90 13.48 1.05 -10.26
CA TRP A 90 14.33 1.97 -11.03
C TRP A 90 13.98 1.93 -12.52
N PHE A 91 13.90 0.75 -13.14
CA PHE A 91 13.54 0.62 -14.56
C PHE A 91 12.14 1.18 -14.86
N GLN A 92 11.15 0.92 -14.00
CA GLN A 92 9.81 1.54 -14.11
C GLN A 92 9.87 3.07 -14.02
N ASN A 93 10.57 3.62 -13.02
CA ASN A 93 10.71 5.08 -12.86
C ASN A 93 11.53 5.73 -13.99
N ARG A 94 12.48 4.99 -14.58
CA ARG A 94 13.30 5.45 -15.70
C ARG A 94 12.45 5.57 -16.96
N ARG A 95 11.70 4.51 -17.30
CA ARG A 95 10.81 4.51 -18.48
C ARG A 95 9.62 5.45 -18.34
N ALA A 96 9.10 5.66 -17.12
CA ALA A 96 8.06 6.67 -16.86
C ALA A 96 8.57 8.13 -16.91
N LYS A 97 9.87 8.34 -17.15
CA LYS A 97 10.51 9.66 -17.29
C LYS A 97 11.22 9.84 -18.64
N MET A 98 11.21 8.83 -19.51
CA MET A 98 11.39 9.00 -20.95
C MET A 98 10.06 9.38 -21.59
#